data_AF-F3CC36-F1
#
_entry.id   AF-F3CC36-F1
#
_cell.length_a   1.000
_cell.length_b   1.000
_cell.length_c   1.000
_cell.angle_alpha   90.00
_cell.angle_beta   90.00
_cell.angle_gamma   90.00
#
_symmetry.space_group_name_H-M   'P 1'
#
loop_
_entity.id
_entity.type
_entity.pdbx_description
1 polymer ?
#
loop_
_entity_poly.entity_id
_entity_poly.type
_entity_poly.pdbx_seq_one_letter_code
_entity_poly.pdbx_strand_id
1 'polypeptide(L)'
;FDSQWYSERYGKQFDSSENAFADYLEKSRFPPVNPSNYFDTETYHRMNTDVYHAQISPLYHYLISGRQEGRTYHANVKKWQPNNVLDVQTTLKPEAARLNVAICLHIFYEDYIEKFSHALANFPIAVDVFITLAAPNHKKKTIATFGQHPRVKNLKVSCVPNRGRNFGPLLVEFSKDLMAYDLFCHLHSKKSLYSGREQTQWADYLTEYLLRDANIITRLLNAFVDHKDLGLYYPTTFWMMPSWVNHVTMNKAFMNAWHNEWQIDPCEGFLSYPAGGMFWARPEALKEMLEKEYTYDFFPQEPLPNDGSMLHALERVIGLLAEKNGYKQFFYYPTSGQLTLDQSYTTHSYCQRLEDVRNQLRNFSTISFDVFDTLVRRQYTVADYAKLLLGQELETKGVVVSAQGFVDLRNEAEYELRKRANFQGDVRLSDIYLEIGLKLKIAESEAQRMMQREFEIDLGMILAKDEMVDLFNELGSHGHVLWVISDTYYSREQVGLMLRKAGVTGAYRLLVSSEEQKRKDNGTMWHMVKNDLEHHGATPHIHIGDNVVADCQIPGDFGLTTPHILHPSDKWQALGFPKIRESSPILNEYEIKKWGRLVSTVGRLPFI
;
A
#
# COMPACT_ATOMS: atom_id res chain seq x y z
N PHE A 1 9.68 -16.56 27.94
CA PHE A 1 9.63 -17.32 26.69
C PHE A 1 8.91 -18.62 26.99
N ASP A 2 7.98 -19.03 26.14
CA ASP A 2 7.24 -20.28 26.28
C ASP A 2 7.54 -21.14 25.05
N SER A 3 8.40 -22.15 25.23
CA SER A 3 8.88 -22.98 24.12
C SER A 3 7.79 -23.84 23.52
N GLN A 4 6.85 -24.34 24.34
CA GLN A 4 5.73 -25.15 23.87
C GLN A 4 4.78 -24.28 23.04
N TRP A 5 4.37 -23.13 23.58
CA TRP A 5 3.53 -22.18 22.85
C TRP A 5 4.19 -21.74 21.54
N TYR A 6 5.49 -21.44 21.56
CA TYR A 6 6.24 -21.02 20.38
C TYR A 6 6.25 -22.11 19.30
N SER A 7 6.54 -23.36 19.70
CA SER A 7 6.57 -24.52 18.80
C SER A 7 5.21 -24.78 18.15
N GLU A 8 4.14 -24.75 18.96
CA GLU A 8 2.76 -24.92 18.49
C GLU A 8 2.33 -23.77 17.56
N ARG A 9 2.65 -22.52 17.93
CA ARG A 9 2.28 -21.32 17.16
C ARG A 9 2.89 -21.30 15.76
N TYR A 10 4.17 -21.62 15.64
CA TYR A 10 4.88 -21.57 14.35
C TYR A 10 4.97 -22.91 13.64
N GLY A 11 4.31 -23.95 14.20
CA GLY A 11 4.26 -25.29 13.62
C GLY A 11 5.66 -25.87 13.39
N LYS A 12 6.59 -25.63 14.32
CA LYS A 12 7.98 -26.10 14.22
C LYS A 12 8.34 -26.83 15.51
N GLN A 13 8.77 -28.08 15.38
CA GLN A 13 9.32 -28.83 16.50
C GLN A 13 10.80 -28.49 16.68
N PHE A 14 11.22 -28.38 17.94
CA PHE A 14 12.58 -28.10 18.32
C PHE A 14 13.08 -29.19 19.26
N ASP A 15 14.35 -29.57 19.11
CA ASP A 15 14.97 -30.62 19.95
C ASP A 15 15.08 -30.21 21.43
N SER A 16 15.10 -28.89 21.71
CA SER A 16 15.16 -28.35 23.06
C SER A 16 14.57 -26.94 23.17
N SER A 17 14.32 -26.49 24.40
CA SER A 17 13.90 -25.11 24.70
C SER A 17 14.91 -24.07 24.23
N GLU A 18 16.20 -24.37 24.31
CA GLU A 18 17.29 -23.48 23.90
C GLU A 18 17.27 -23.28 22.38
N ASN A 19 17.02 -24.35 21.62
CA ASN A 19 16.89 -24.27 20.16
C ASN A 19 15.67 -23.45 19.74
N ALA A 20 14.53 -23.62 20.43
CA ALA A 20 13.34 -22.79 20.19
C ALA A 20 13.60 -21.31 20.51
N PHE A 21 14.31 -21.03 21.60
CA PHE A 21 14.64 -19.66 21.98
C PHE A 21 15.67 -19.04 21.03
N ALA A 22 16.66 -19.80 20.53
CA ALA A 22 17.61 -19.33 19.54
C ALA A 22 16.92 -18.94 18.22
N ASP A 23 15.97 -19.74 17.75
CA ASP A 23 15.12 -19.43 16.58
C ASP A 23 14.34 -18.12 16.80
N TYR A 24 13.76 -17.92 17.99
CA TYR A 24 13.11 -16.66 18.36
C TYR A 24 14.08 -15.48 18.37
N LEU A 25 15.25 -15.60 19.01
CA LEU A 25 16.25 -14.53 19.13
C LEU A 25 16.76 -14.06 17.78
N GLU A 26 16.90 -15.00 16.85
CA GLU A 26 17.29 -14.72 15.48
C GLU A 26 16.16 -14.03 14.72
N LYS A 27 14.97 -14.65 14.69
CA LYS A 27 13.85 -14.14 13.91
C LYS A 27 13.38 -12.80 14.44
N SER A 28 13.00 -12.67 15.71
CA SER A 28 12.30 -11.50 16.29
C SER A 28 12.91 -10.10 16.09
N ARG A 29 14.08 -10.00 15.46
CA ARG A 29 14.74 -8.76 15.01
C ARG A 29 14.07 -8.12 13.79
N PHE A 30 13.39 -8.89 12.94
CA PHE A 30 12.81 -8.38 11.67
C PHE A 30 11.33 -8.71 11.41
N PRO A 31 10.74 -9.86 11.78
CA PRO A 31 9.31 -10.14 11.71
C PRO A 31 8.63 -10.03 13.09
N PRO A 32 7.29 -9.92 13.12
CA PRO A 32 6.52 -9.78 14.34
C PRO A 32 6.24 -11.15 15.02
N VAL A 33 7.28 -11.97 15.19
CA VAL A 33 7.16 -13.26 15.89
C VAL A 33 7.14 -13.02 17.41
N ASN A 34 6.08 -13.48 18.06
CA ASN A 34 5.91 -13.42 19.51
C ASN A 34 6.59 -14.62 20.21
N PRO A 35 7.12 -14.44 21.43
CA PRO A 35 7.73 -15.51 22.23
C PRO A 35 6.76 -16.25 23.17
N SER A 36 5.55 -15.73 23.36
CA SER A 36 4.46 -16.28 24.20
C SER A 36 3.18 -15.44 24.01
N ASN A 37 2.07 -15.84 24.65
CA ASN A 37 0.88 -15.01 24.74
C ASN A 37 1.04 -13.73 25.59
N TYR A 38 2.13 -13.59 26.35
CA TYR A 38 2.34 -12.48 27.29
C TYR A 38 3.23 -11.36 26.74
N PHE A 39 3.70 -11.46 25.50
CA PHE A 39 4.60 -10.48 24.92
C PHE A 39 4.29 -10.26 23.43
N ASP A 40 3.89 -9.05 23.07
CA ASP A 40 3.67 -8.60 21.69
C ASP A 40 4.96 -7.93 21.13
N THR A 41 5.67 -8.65 20.28
CA THR A 41 6.91 -8.21 19.63
C THR A 41 6.69 -6.97 18.78
N GLU A 42 5.60 -6.93 18.01
CA GLU A 42 5.30 -5.80 17.14
C GLU A 42 5.02 -4.54 17.95
N THR A 43 4.17 -4.64 18.97
CA THR A 43 3.85 -3.49 19.84
C THR A 43 5.11 -3.00 20.55
N TYR A 44 5.95 -3.90 21.06
CA TYR A 44 7.20 -3.53 21.71
C TYR A 44 8.15 -2.77 20.77
N HIS A 45 8.34 -3.23 19.54
CA HIS A 45 9.19 -2.55 18.56
C HIS A 45 8.61 -1.20 18.10
N ARG A 46 7.28 -1.08 17.97
CA ARG A 46 6.64 0.21 17.64
C ARG A 46 6.81 1.25 18.74
N MET A 47 6.80 0.83 19.99
CA MET A 47 7.04 1.71 21.15
C MET A 47 8.52 2.02 21.38
N ASN A 48 9.41 1.16 20.88
CA ASN A 48 10.85 1.24 21.10
C ASN A 48 11.59 1.12 19.76
N THR A 49 11.42 2.13 18.90
CA THR A 49 11.98 2.13 17.54
C THR A 49 13.52 2.08 17.55
N ASP A 50 14.15 2.55 18.62
CA ASP A 50 15.58 2.41 18.87
C ASP A 50 16.03 0.94 18.92
N VAL A 51 15.23 0.07 19.55
CA VAL A 51 15.47 -1.38 19.63
C VAL A 51 15.30 -2.04 18.26
N TYR A 52 14.25 -1.67 17.53
CA TYR A 52 14.01 -2.15 16.17
C TYR A 52 15.14 -1.76 15.20
N HIS A 53 15.58 -0.50 15.22
CA HIS A 53 16.66 -0.01 14.37
C HIS A 53 18.02 -0.61 14.75
N ALA A 54 18.23 -0.95 16.02
CA ALA A 54 19.42 -1.68 16.47
C ALA A 54 19.38 -3.18 16.15
N GLN A 55 18.28 -3.69 15.56
CA GLN A 55 18.04 -5.11 15.26
C GLN A 55 18.25 -6.03 16.48
N ILE A 56 17.81 -5.57 17.66
CA ILE A 56 17.89 -6.34 18.90
C ILE A 56 16.59 -7.12 19.09
N SER A 57 16.68 -8.38 19.51
CA SER A 57 15.49 -9.17 19.87
C SER A 57 14.72 -8.47 21.02
N PRO A 58 13.39 -8.27 20.90
CA PRO A 58 12.65 -7.39 21.80
C PRO A 58 12.47 -7.98 23.20
N LEU A 59 12.16 -9.28 23.33
CA LEU A 59 12.11 -9.91 24.65
C LEU A 59 13.51 -9.95 25.29
N TYR A 60 14.56 -10.21 24.50
CA TYR A 60 15.93 -10.16 25.00
C TYR A 60 16.27 -8.77 25.54
N HIS A 61 16.02 -7.72 24.75
CA HIS A 61 16.21 -6.34 25.17
C HIS A 61 15.45 -6.04 26.47
N TYR A 62 14.17 -6.39 26.52
CA TYR A 62 13.34 -6.14 27.69
C TYR A 62 13.91 -6.80 28.96
N LEU A 63 14.37 -8.05 28.85
CA LEU A 63 14.93 -8.79 29.98
C LEU A 63 16.30 -8.26 30.43
N ILE A 64 17.15 -7.84 29.50
CA ILE A 64 18.53 -7.42 29.80
C ILE A 64 18.61 -5.97 30.28
N SER A 65 17.88 -5.05 29.67
CA SER A 65 17.95 -3.62 30.02
C SER A 65 16.59 -2.93 30.06
N GLY A 66 15.67 -3.27 29.15
CA GLY A 66 14.40 -2.55 28.98
C GLY A 66 13.54 -2.49 30.26
N ARG A 67 13.54 -3.54 31.08
CA ARG A 67 12.85 -3.52 32.39
C ARG A 67 13.46 -2.51 33.36
N GLN A 68 14.78 -2.38 33.40
CA GLN A 68 15.48 -1.42 34.27
C GLN A 68 15.32 0.01 33.75
N GLU A 69 15.27 0.18 32.43
CA GLU A 69 14.95 1.45 31.76
C GLU A 69 13.48 1.89 31.95
N GLY A 70 12.62 1.03 32.50
CA GLY A 70 11.19 1.31 32.67
C GLY A 70 10.38 1.18 31.39
N ARG A 71 10.91 0.54 30.34
CA ARG A 71 10.13 0.23 29.12
C ARG A 71 8.93 -0.65 29.49
N THR A 72 7.82 -0.44 28.81
CA THR A 72 6.59 -1.24 28.98
C THR A 72 6.48 -2.29 27.88
N TYR A 73 5.72 -3.35 28.15
CA TYR A 73 5.37 -4.38 27.18
C TYR A 73 3.90 -4.75 27.38
N HIS A 74 3.31 -5.36 26.34
CA HIS A 74 1.91 -5.75 26.34
C HIS A 74 1.77 -7.24 26.03
N ALA A 75 0.70 -7.85 26.54
CA ALA A 75 0.30 -9.19 26.12
C ALA A 75 0.01 -9.21 24.61
N ASN A 76 0.19 -10.37 23.99
CA ASN A 76 -0.06 -10.57 22.56
C ASN A 76 -1.52 -10.20 22.23
N VAL A 77 -1.70 -9.16 21.42
CA VAL A 77 -3.01 -8.81 20.87
C VAL A 77 -3.15 -9.46 19.52
N LYS A 78 -4.18 -10.28 19.34
CA LYS A 78 -4.55 -10.82 18.03
C LYS A 78 -5.07 -9.67 17.17
N LYS A 79 -4.17 -9.01 16.44
CA LYS A 79 -4.50 -7.92 15.53
C LYS A 79 -5.40 -8.49 14.43
N TRP A 80 -4.88 -9.43 13.63
CA TRP A 80 -5.63 -10.13 12.59
C TRP A 80 -5.75 -11.62 12.90
N GLN A 81 -6.88 -12.22 12.53
CA GLN A 81 -7.03 -13.67 12.48
C GLN A 81 -7.56 -14.06 11.10
N PRO A 82 -6.78 -14.80 10.29
CA PRO A 82 -7.23 -15.21 8.97
C PRO A 82 -8.47 -16.11 9.08
N ASN A 83 -9.46 -15.86 8.21
CA ASN A 83 -10.69 -16.64 8.12
C ASN A 83 -10.60 -17.86 7.18
N ASN A 84 -9.52 -17.98 6.40
CA ASN A 84 -9.32 -19.03 5.42
C ASN A 84 -7.89 -19.60 5.51
N VAL A 85 -7.64 -20.37 6.57
CA VAL A 85 -6.33 -20.98 6.85
C VAL A 85 -6.15 -22.27 6.04
N LEU A 86 -4.96 -22.44 5.48
CA LEU A 86 -4.52 -23.68 4.85
C LEU A 86 -3.86 -24.58 5.90
N ASP A 87 -4.46 -25.74 6.14
CA ASP A 87 -3.86 -26.78 6.97
C ASP A 87 -2.90 -27.62 6.13
N VAL A 88 -1.60 -27.46 6.38
CA VAL A 88 -0.56 -28.08 5.57
C VAL A 88 0.48 -28.73 6.47
N GLN A 89 0.82 -29.97 6.14
CA GLN A 89 1.77 -30.77 6.88
C GLN A 89 3.16 -30.11 6.92
N THR A 90 3.82 -30.22 8.08
CA THR A 90 5.16 -29.67 8.35
C THR A 90 6.28 -30.59 7.91
N THR A 91 5.99 -31.88 7.67
CA THR A 91 6.93 -32.86 7.12
C THR A 91 6.85 -32.89 5.60
N LEU A 92 8.00 -32.91 4.92
CA LEU A 92 8.07 -32.90 3.46
C LEU A 92 7.43 -34.17 2.87
N LYS A 93 6.46 -33.98 1.97
CA LYS A 93 5.81 -35.09 1.25
C LYS A 93 6.73 -35.66 0.15
N PRO A 94 6.65 -36.97 -0.15
CA PRO A 94 7.43 -37.57 -1.23
C PRO A 94 7.20 -36.91 -2.60
N GLU A 95 5.98 -36.45 -2.88
CA GLU A 95 5.63 -35.73 -4.10
C GLU A 95 6.28 -34.35 -4.13
N ALA A 96 6.27 -33.64 -2.99
CA ALA A 96 6.92 -32.34 -2.85
C ALA A 96 8.44 -32.45 -3.02
N ALA A 97 9.03 -33.56 -2.54
CA ALA A 97 10.46 -33.86 -2.72
C ALA A 97 10.88 -34.06 -4.18
N ARG A 98 9.93 -34.34 -5.08
CA ARG A 98 10.17 -34.58 -6.51
C ARG A 98 9.94 -33.35 -7.39
N LEU A 99 9.44 -32.25 -6.83
CA LEU A 99 9.19 -31.03 -7.60
C LEU A 99 10.48 -30.53 -8.27
N ASN A 100 10.38 -30.19 -9.55
CA ASN A 100 11.43 -29.49 -10.26
C ASN A 100 11.32 -27.99 -9.98
N VAL A 101 12.30 -27.45 -9.25
CA VAL A 101 12.25 -26.08 -8.71
C VAL A 101 13.43 -25.25 -9.17
N ALA A 102 13.14 -24.06 -9.69
CA ALA A 102 14.12 -23.02 -10.00
C ALA A 102 14.13 -21.91 -8.92
N ILE A 103 15.31 -21.52 -8.46
CA ILE A 103 15.52 -20.34 -7.61
C ILE A 103 16.22 -19.26 -8.44
N CYS A 104 15.50 -18.19 -8.75
CA CYS A 104 15.98 -17.03 -9.48
C CYS A 104 16.42 -15.93 -8.51
N LEU A 105 17.68 -15.54 -8.60
CA LEU A 105 18.30 -14.53 -7.74
C LEU A 105 18.85 -13.39 -8.61
N HIS A 106 18.32 -12.18 -8.43
CA HIS A 106 18.95 -10.98 -8.96
C HIS A 106 19.84 -10.33 -7.90
N ILE A 107 21.17 -10.33 -8.11
CA ILE A 107 22.15 -9.79 -7.17
C ILE A 107 22.74 -8.50 -7.73
N PHE A 108 22.28 -7.40 -7.17
CA PHE A 108 22.84 -6.07 -7.35
C PHE A 108 23.90 -5.76 -6.28
N TYR A 109 23.65 -6.15 -5.02
CA TYR A 109 24.59 -5.98 -3.91
C TYR A 109 25.38 -7.25 -3.63
N GLU A 110 26.72 -7.19 -3.65
CA GLU A 110 27.58 -8.38 -3.61
C GLU A 110 27.49 -9.21 -2.31
N ASP A 111 27.12 -8.60 -1.19
CA ASP A 111 26.96 -9.28 0.10
C ASP A 111 25.81 -10.31 0.06
N TYR A 112 24.88 -10.16 -0.88
CA TYR A 112 23.79 -11.10 -1.08
C TYR A 112 24.21 -12.44 -1.71
N ILE A 113 25.41 -12.53 -2.29
CA ILE A 113 25.95 -13.83 -2.77
C ILE A 113 26.05 -14.81 -1.60
N GLU A 114 26.64 -14.37 -0.49
CA GLU A 114 26.81 -15.19 0.70
C GLU A 114 25.48 -15.34 1.46
N LYS A 115 24.69 -14.27 1.58
CA LYS A 115 23.38 -14.33 2.27
C LYS A 115 22.43 -15.34 1.61
N PHE A 116 22.29 -15.31 0.29
CA PHE A 116 21.41 -16.26 -0.41
C PHE A 116 21.96 -17.68 -0.42
N SER A 117 23.29 -17.85 -0.55
CA SER A 117 23.90 -19.18 -0.40
C SER A 117 23.65 -19.76 0.99
N HIS A 118 23.85 -18.96 2.05
CA HIS A 118 23.56 -19.39 3.41
C HIS A 118 22.07 -19.70 3.64
N ALA A 119 21.17 -18.89 3.07
CA ALA A 119 19.74 -19.13 3.13
C ALA A 119 19.33 -20.48 2.49
N LEU A 120 20.05 -20.94 1.47
CA LEU A 120 19.81 -22.24 0.83
C LEU A 120 20.36 -23.44 1.61
N ALA A 121 21.19 -23.26 2.64
CA ALA A 121 21.91 -24.38 3.29
C ALA A 121 20.96 -25.50 3.78
N ASN A 122 19.84 -25.10 4.39
CA ASN A 122 18.84 -26.01 4.96
C ASN A 122 17.62 -26.24 4.05
N PHE A 123 17.71 -25.88 2.76
CA PHE A 123 16.59 -26.02 1.84
C PHE A 123 16.12 -27.49 1.75
N PRO A 124 14.80 -27.77 1.79
CA PRO A 124 14.30 -29.13 1.98
C PRO A 124 14.60 -30.08 0.80
N ILE A 125 14.78 -29.53 -0.40
CA ILE A 125 15.08 -30.27 -1.63
C ILE A 125 16.32 -29.69 -2.32
N ALA A 126 16.84 -30.38 -3.32
CA ALA A 126 17.88 -29.83 -4.19
C ALA A 126 17.24 -29.17 -5.42
N VAL A 127 17.73 -27.99 -5.81
CA VAL A 127 17.10 -27.05 -6.75
C VAL A 127 18.08 -26.60 -7.84
N ASP A 128 17.53 -26.05 -8.92
CA ASP A 128 18.33 -25.33 -9.92
C ASP A 128 18.37 -23.85 -9.57
N VAL A 129 19.54 -23.22 -9.71
CA VAL A 129 19.74 -21.82 -9.34
C VAL A 129 20.11 -20.99 -10.55
N PHE A 130 19.36 -19.92 -10.74
CA PHE A 130 19.52 -18.95 -11.81
C PHE A 130 19.91 -17.60 -11.19
N ILE A 131 21.08 -17.07 -11.56
CA ILE A 131 21.60 -15.84 -10.96
C ILE A 131 21.88 -14.81 -12.03
N THR A 132 21.32 -13.61 -11.87
CA THR A 132 21.76 -12.43 -12.61
C THR A 132 22.61 -11.54 -11.71
N LEU A 133 23.71 -11.01 -12.26
CA LEU A 133 24.66 -10.13 -11.57
C LEU A 133 24.73 -8.79 -12.27
N ALA A 134 24.50 -7.69 -11.55
CA ALA A 134 24.66 -6.35 -12.11
C ALA A 134 26.14 -5.97 -12.37
N ALA A 135 27.07 -6.58 -11.63
CA ALA A 135 28.49 -6.29 -11.72
C ALA A 135 29.31 -7.56 -12.11
N PRO A 136 29.94 -7.58 -13.30
CA PRO A 136 30.60 -8.77 -13.84
C PRO A 136 31.78 -9.31 -13.01
N ASN A 137 32.45 -8.45 -12.25
CA ASN A 137 33.57 -8.79 -11.36
C ASN A 137 33.19 -9.83 -10.29
N HIS A 138 31.92 -9.91 -9.88
CA HIS A 138 31.47 -10.89 -8.88
C HIS A 138 31.10 -12.26 -9.46
N LYS A 139 31.18 -12.46 -10.79
CA LYS A 139 30.82 -13.74 -11.44
C LYS A 139 31.65 -14.91 -10.90
N LYS A 140 32.97 -14.73 -10.75
CA LYS A 140 33.85 -15.79 -10.24
C LYS A 140 33.50 -16.18 -8.81
N LYS A 141 33.26 -15.19 -7.92
CA LYS A 141 32.83 -15.42 -6.53
C LYS A 141 31.50 -16.17 -6.48
N THR A 142 30.55 -15.76 -7.31
CA THR A 142 29.21 -16.38 -7.40
C THR A 142 29.30 -17.83 -7.83
N ILE A 143 30.03 -18.14 -8.90
CA ILE A 143 30.21 -19.52 -9.38
C ILE A 143 30.91 -20.38 -8.32
N ALA A 144 31.95 -19.87 -7.67
CA ALA A 144 32.64 -20.60 -6.60
C ALA A 144 31.71 -20.90 -5.42
N THR A 145 30.85 -19.96 -5.05
CA THR A 145 29.93 -20.08 -3.90
C THR A 145 28.78 -21.05 -4.19
N PHE A 146 28.08 -20.87 -5.31
CA PHE A 146 26.88 -21.67 -5.62
C PHE A 146 27.20 -22.98 -6.33
N GLY A 147 28.27 -23.04 -7.12
CA GLY A 147 28.65 -24.24 -7.87
C GLY A 147 29.16 -25.39 -6.99
N GLN A 148 29.50 -25.10 -5.73
CA GLN A 148 29.89 -26.09 -4.72
C GLN A 148 28.79 -26.31 -3.68
N HIS A 149 27.65 -25.63 -3.80
CA HIS A 149 26.62 -25.66 -2.77
C HIS A 149 25.82 -26.99 -2.83
N PRO A 150 25.67 -27.73 -1.72
CA PRO A 150 25.11 -29.09 -1.73
C PRO A 150 23.64 -29.17 -2.15
N ARG A 151 22.90 -28.05 -2.09
CA ARG A 151 21.50 -27.96 -2.53
C ARG A 151 21.34 -27.52 -3.98
N VAL A 152 22.42 -27.18 -4.69
CA VAL A 152 22.35 -26.69 -6.07
C VAL A 152 22.68 -27.83 -7.02
N LYS A 153 21.71 -28.20 -7.86
CA LYS A 153 21.87 -29.21 -8.92
C LYS A 153 22.51 -28.60 -10.16
N ASN A 154 21.86 -27.59 -10.73
CA ASN A 154 22.38 -26.82 -11.85
C ASN A 154 22.51 -25.34 -11.48
N LEU A 155 23.49 -24.66 -12.08
CA LEU A 155 23.74 -23.23 -11.87
C LEU A 155 23.86 -22.51 -13.21
N LYS A 156 23.01 -21.50 -13.44
CA LYS A 156 23.10 -20.56 -14.56
C LYS A 156 23.41 -19.16 -14.05
N VAL A 157 24.45 -18.52 -14.58
CA VAL A 157 24.87 -17.16 -14.16
C VAL A 157 25.03 -16.23 -15.35
N SER A 158 24.21 -15.17 -15.39
CA SER A 158 24.26 -14.08 -16.39
C SER A 158 24.74 -12.78 -15.76
N CYS A 159 25.55 -12.01 -16.49
CA CYS A 159 25.87 -10.63 -16.11
C CYS A 159 25.01 -9.69 -16.94
N VAL A 160 24.36 -8.73 -16.30
CA VAL A 160 23.26 -7.96 -16.90
C VAL A 160 23.46 -6.46 -16.71
N PRO A 161 22.95 -5.61 -17.60
CA PRO A 161 22.95 -4.16 -17.38
C PRO A 161 22.05 -3.79 -16.19
N ASN A 162 22.30 -2.62 -15.58
CA ASN A 162 21.43 -2.04 -14.57
C ASN A 162 20.15 -1.46 -15.22
N ARG A 163 19.24 -2.34 -15.63
CA ARG A 163 18.01 -1.97 -16.35
C ARG A 163 16.86 -2.92 -16.03
N GLY A 164 15.69 -2.35 -15.74
CA GLY A 164 14.49 -3.12 -15.37
C GLY A 164 14.43 -3.59 -13.91
N ARG A 165 15.28 -3.04 -13.03
CA ARG A 165 15.39 -3.42 -11.60
C ARG A 165 15.45 -4.94 -11.42
N ASN A 166 14.60 -5.53 -10.58
CA ASN A 166 14.60 -6.97 -10.33
C ASN A 166 13.89 -7.79 -11.43
N PHE A 167 12.92 -7.20 -12.16
CA PHE A 167 12.13 -7.91 -13.16
C PHE A 167 12.82 -8.01 -14.52
N GLY A 168 13.50 -6.96 -14.96
CA GLY A 168 14.21 -6.96 -16.25
C GLY A 168 15.16 -8.14 -16.39
N PRO A 169 16.11 -8.33 -15.46
CA PRO A 169 17.02 -9.47 -15.46
C PRO A 169 16.31 -10.83 -15.42
N LEU A 170 15.27 -10.98 -14.60
CA LEU A 170 14.47 -12.21 -14.55
C LEU A 170 13.83 -12.52 -15.91
N LEU A 171 13.15 -11.54 -16.48
CA LEU A 171 12.31 -11.70 -17.67
C LEU A 171 13.12 -11.80 -18.97
N VAL A 172 14.26 -11.12 -19.06
CA VAL A 172 15.12 -11.18 -20.26
C VAL A 172 15.96 -12.45 -20.27
N GLU A 173 16.51 -12.85 -19.12
CA GLU A 173 17.49 -13.96 -19.09
C GLU A 173 16.86 -15.33 -18.92
N PHE A 174 15.77 -15.44 -18.13
CA PHE A 174 15.31 -16.73 -17.59
C PHE A 174 13.86 -17.08 -17.89
N SER A 175 13.02 -16.15 -18.33
CA SER A 175 11.57 -16.37 -18.55
C SER A 175 11.25 -17.63 -19.36
N LYS A 176 11.97 -17.87 -20.46
CA LYS A 176 11.82 -19.05 -21.32
C LYS A 176 12.21 -20.36 -20.62
N ASP A 177 13.24 -20.35 -19.79
CA ASP A 177 13.68 -21.53 -19.04
C ASP A 177 12.65 -21.89 -17.95
N LEU A 178 12.03 -20.89 -17.34
CA LEU A 178 11.15 -21.05 -16.19
C LEU A 178 9.88 -21.86 -16.49
N MET A 179 9.38 -21.82 -17.73
CA MET A 179 8.21 -22.62 -18.14
C MET A 179 8.45 -24.13 -18.05
N ALA A 180 9.70 -24.59 -17.96
CA ALA A 180 10.03 -26.02 -17.83
C ALA A 180 10.02 -26.54 -16.37
N TYR A 181 9.75 -25.67 -15.39
CA TYR A 181 9.77 -26.01 -13.97
C TYR A 181 8.35 -26.20 -13.41
N ASP A 182 8.23 -26.99 -12.35
CA ASP A 182 6.96 -27.10 -11.62
C ASP A 182 6.65 -25.82 -10.85
N LEU A 183 7.71 -25.22 -10.27
CA LEU A 183 7.68 -23.98 -9.49
C LEU A 183 8.97 -23.19 -9.71
N PHE A 184 8.89 -21.88 -9.55
CA PHE A 184 10.05 -21.03 -9.39
C PHE A 184 9.90 -20.05 -8.24
N CYS A 185 11.02 -19.65 -7.66
CA CYS A 185 11.11 -18.57 -6.68
C CYS A 185 11.93 -17.44 -7.25
N HIS A 186 11.47 -16.20 -7.12
CA HIS A 186 12.21 -15.00 -7.49
C HIS A 186 12.53 -14.18 -6.25
N LEU A 187 13.82 -13.92 -6.03
CA LEU A 187 14.32 -12.98 -5.02
C LEU A 187 15.33 -12.03 -5.65
N HIS A 188 15.55 -10.90 -4.98
CA HIS A 188 16.62 -9.99 -5.36
C HIS A 188 17.29 -9.36 -4.14
N SER A 189 18.53 -8.89 -4.32
CA SER A 189 19.20 -8.12 -3.28
C SER A 189 18.48 -6.79 -3.05
N LYS A 190 18.24 -6.43 -1.79
CA LYS A 190 17.51 -5.20 -1.42
C LYS A 190 18.18 -4.51 -0.23
N LYS A 191 18.44 -3.21 -0.34
CA LYS A 191 18.92 -2.37 0.76
C LYS A 191 18.07 -1.10 0.80
N SER A 192 17.43 -0.82 1.93
CA SER A 192 16.63 0.40 2.09
C SER A 192 17.52 1.52 2.66
N LEU A 193 17.76 2.58 1.88
CA LEU A 193 18.64 3.70 2.27
C LEU A 193 17.87 4.95 2.74
N TYR A 194 16.54 4.87 2.82
CA TYR A 194 15.65 6.02 3.02
C TYR A 194 15.87 6.79 4.34
N SER A 195 16.42 6.12 5.37
CA SER A 195 16.65 6.72 6.69
C SER A 195 18.07 7.29 6.91
N GLY A 196 18.90 7.36 5.86
CA GLY A 196 20.33 7.69 5.99
C GLY A 196 21.18 6.57 6.63
N ARG A 197 20.54 5.46 7.02
CA ARG A 197 21.17 4.19 7.43
C ARG A 197 20.60 3.05 6.60
N GLU A 198 21.45 2.06 6.30
CA GLU A 198 21.03 0.82 5.64
C GLU A 198 20.06 0.06 6.55
N GLN A 199 18.84 -0.17 6.07
CA GLN A 199 17.86 -1.04 6.71
C GLN A 199 17.71 -2.32 5.87
N THR A 200 17.94 -3.47 6.51
CA THR A 200 17.86 -4.80 5.88
C THR A 200 16.61 -5.58 6.29
N GLN A 201 15.88 -5.14 7.33
CA GLN A 201 14.82 -5.92 7.97
C GLN A 201 13.75 -6.41 7.00
N TRP A 202 13.35 -5.60 6.00
CA TRP A 202 12.39 -6.05 4.99
C TRP A 202 12.99 -7.11 4.05
N ALA A 203 14.25 -6.97 3.67
CA ALA A 203 14.93 -7.98 2.87
C ALA A 203 15.15 -9.28 3.66
N ASP A 204 15.49 -9.19 4.94
CA ASP A 204 15.64 -10.33 5.84
C ASP A 204 14.28 -11.03 6.04
N TYR A 205 13.19 -10.27 6.22
CA TYR A 205 11.83 -10.78 6.28
C TYR A 205 11.43 -11.59 5.05
N LEU A 206 11.68 -11.04 3.84
CA LEU A 206 11.36 -11.73 2.60
C LEU A 206 12.24 -12.97 2.41
N THR A 207 13.55 -12.86 2.67
CA THR A 207 14.49 -13.98 2.56
C THR A 207 14.14 -15.11 3.51
N GLU A 208 13.72 -14.79 4.75
CA GLU A 208 13.32 -15.78 5.75
C GLU A 208 12.14 -16.64 5.25
N TYR A 209 11.09 -15.98 4.73
CA TYR A 209 9.82 -16.64 4.40
C TYR A 209 9.69 -17.12 2.95
N LEU A 210 10.64 -16.75 2.09
CA LEU A 210 10.71 -17.22 0.70
C LEU A 210 11.87 -18.20 0.47
N LEU A 211 12.91 -18.23 1.32
CA LEU A 211 14.09 -19.04 1.05
C LEU A 211 14.65 -19.78 2.27
N ARG A 212 14.84 -19.10 3.41
CA ARG A 212 15.65 -19.63 4.53
C ARG A 212 14.93 -20.59 5.46
N ASP A 213 13.70 -20.31 5.85
CA ASP A 213 13.01 -21.12 6.86
C ASP A 213 12.51 -22.44 6.26
N ALA A 214 13.29 -23.50 6.47
CA ALA A 214 12.99 -24.84 5.94
C ALA A 214 11.61 -25.39 6.36
N ASN A 215 11.08 -25.02 7.52
CA ASN A 215 9.74 -25.45 7.95
C ASN A 215 8.66 -24.78 7.08
N ILE A 216 8.82 -23.49 6.82
CA ILE A 216 7.89 -22.72 5.99
C ILE A 216 7.98 -23.15 4.53
N ILE A 217 9.20 -23.32 4.01
CA ILE A 217 9.40 -23.82 2.64
C ILE A 217 8.84 -25.23 2.47
N THR A 218 9.00 -26.11 3.46
CA THR A 218 8.41 -27.46 3.41
C THR A 218 6.89 -27.39 3.30
N ARG A 219 6.24 -26.57 4.14
CA ARG A 219 4.79 -26.36 4.08
C ARG A 219 4.36 -25.73 2.76
N LEU A 220 5.13 -24.78 2.22
CA LEU A 220 4.88 -24.19 0.91
C LEU A 220 4.88 -25.23 -0.21
N LEU A 221 5.91 -26.08 -0.27
CA LEU A 221 6.03 -27.10 -1.31
C LEU A 221 4.89 -28.12 -1.20
N ASN A 222 4.56 -28.53 0.03
CA ASN A 222 3.39 -29.38 0.30
C ASN A 222 2.09 -28.70 -0.15
N ALA A 223 1.90 -27.40 0.11
CA ALA A 223 0.70 -26.67 -0.31
C ALA A 223 0.51 -26.68 -1.84
N PHE A 224 1.57 -26.45 -2.61
CA PHE A 224 1.53 -26.52 -4.08
C PHE A 224 1.28 -27.93 -4.62
N VAL A 225 1.64 -28.98 -3.87
CA VAL A 225 1.31 -30.37 -4.20
C VAL A 225 -0.16 -30.64 -3.93
N ASP A 226 -0.64 -30.28 -2.74
CA ASP A 226 -1.99 -30.55 -2.24
C ASP A 226 -3.06 -29.77 -3.00
N HIS A 227 -2.73 -28.56 -3.44
CA HIS A 227 -3.66 -27.63 -4.08
C HIS A 227 -3.13 -27.19 -5.44
N LYS A 228 -3.66 -27.80 -6.50
CA LYS A 228 -3.26 -27.49 -7.89
C LYS A 228 -3.72 -26.11 -8.36
N ASP A 229 -4.73 -25.56 -7.71
CA ASP A 229 -5.26 -24.21 -7.93
C ASP A 229 -4.41 -23.12 -7.25
N LEU A 230 -3.40 -23.44 -6.43
CA LEU A 230 -2.46 -22.44 -5.94
C LEU A 230 -1.41 -22.12 -7.00
N GLY A 231 -1.22 -20.83 -7.28
CA GLY A 231 -0.32 -20.35 -8.33
C GLY A 231 0.74 -19.35 -7.87
N LEU A 232 0.50 -18.62 -6.78
CA LEU A 232 1.39 -17.56 -6.31
C LEU A 232 1.47 -17.53 -4.79
N TYR A 233 2.70 -17.49 -4.25
CA TYR A 233 2.96 -17.38 -2.82
C TYR A 233 3.94 -16.26 -2.48
N TYR A 234 3.64 -15.58 -1.38
CA TYR A 234 4.51 -14.62 -0.72
C TYR A 234 4.02 -14.39 0.72
N PRO A 235 4.88 -13.97 1.67
CA PRO A 235 4.41 -13.61 3.01
C PRO A 235 3.50 -12.37 2.95
N THR A 236 2.63 -12.17 3.95
CA THR A 236 1.87 -10.92 4.09
C THR A 236 2.81 -9.71 4.08
N THR A 237 2.31 -8.55 3.67
CA THR A 237 3.10 -7.31 3.58
C THR A 237 3.90 -7.04 4.85
N PHE A 238 5.15 -6.61 4.68
CA PHE A 238 6.07 -6.36 5.78
C PHE A 238 5.44 -5.42 6.81
N TRP A 239 5.36 -5.87 8.06
CA TRP A 239 4.54 -5.26 9.12
C TRP A 239 4.89 -3.81 9.47
N MET A 240 6.11 -3.35 9.18
CA MET A 240 6.52 -1.94 9.34
C MET A 240 6.11 -1.04 8.16
N MET A 241 5.62 -1.62 7.06
CA MET A 241 5.08 -0.83 5.95
C MET A 241 3.69 -0.32 6.30
N PRO A 242 3.36 0.93 5.91
CA PRO A 242 2.01 1.45 6.03
C PRO A 242 1.04 0.57 5.24
N SER A 243 -0.16 0.36 5.76
CA SER A 243 -1.10 -0.59 5.15
C SER A 243 -1.61 -0.14 3.78
N TRP A 244 -1.61 1.18 3.52
CA TRP A 244 -1.94 1.76 2.22
C TRP A 244 -0.98 1.35 1.09
N VAL A 245 0.18 0.73 1.38
CA VAL A 245 1.03 0.16 0.33
C VAL A 245 0.30 -0.95 -0.45
N ASN A 246 -0.68 -1.63 0.17
CA ASN A 246 -1.54 -2.63 -0.48
C ASN A 246 -2.61 -2.00 -1.40
N HIS A 247 -2.32 -0.85 -2.00
CA HIS A 247 -3.21 -0.13 -2.92
C HIS A 247 -2.53 0.03 -4.28
N VAL A 248 -3.29 0.33 -5.33
CA VAL A 248 -2.74 0.62 -6.67
C VAL A 248 -1.85 1.88 -6.70
N THR A 249 -2.01 2.75 -5.69
CA THR A 249 -1.31 4.04 -5.51
C THR A 249 -1.24 4.86 -6.81
N MET A 250 -0.16 5.61 -7.03
CA MET A 250 0.10 6.34 -8.28
C MET A 250 0.34 5.43 -9.51
N ASN A 251 0.33 4.09 -9.35
CA ASN A 251 0.62 3.16 -10.45
C ASN A 251 -0.59 2.82 -11.32
N LYS A 252 -1.80 3.26 -10.96
CA LYS A 252 -3.04 3.00 -11.72
C LYS A 252 -2.89 3.18 -13.23
N ALA A 253 -2.30 4.30 -13.66
CA ALA A 253 -2.10 4.59 -15.09
C ALA A 253 -1.15 3.61 -15.77
N PHE A 254 -0.06 3.22 -15.10
CA PHE A 254 0.89 2.23 -15.63
C PHE A 254 0.32 0.81 -15.63
N MET A 255 -0.55 0.48 -14.68
CA MET A 255 -1.23 -0.83 -14.61
C MET A 255 -2.18 -1.04 -15.79
N ASN A 256 -2.81 0.03 -16.30
CA ASN A 256 -3.72 -0.07 -17.45
C ASN A 256 -3.07 -0.70 -18.69
N ALA A 257 -1.78 -0.45 -18.93
CA ALA A 257 -1.06 -1.08 -20.04
C ALA A 257 -1.05 -2.61 -19.90
N TRP A 258 -0.73 -3.10 -18.70
CA TRP A 258 -0.73 -4.53 -18.38
C TRP A 258 -2.13 -5.13 -18.34
N HIS A 259 -3.11 -4.42 -17.78
CA HIS A 259 -4.51 -4.85 -17.77
C HIS A 259 -5.04 -5.08 -19.20
N ASN A 260 -4.78 -4.14 -20.10
CA ASN A 260 -5.21 -4.24 -21.48
C ASN A 260 -4.47 -5.34 -22.23
N GLU A 261 -3.16 -5.45 -22.04
CA GLU A 261 -2.34 -6.44 -22.75
C GLU A 261 -2.70 -7.88 -22.34
N TRP A 262 -2.87 -8.13 -21.04
CA TRP A 262 -3.12 -9.47 -20.49
C TRP A 262 -4.58 -9.77 -20.19
N GLN A 263 -5.48 -8.84 -20.55
CA GLN A 263 -6.93 -8.93 -20.33
C GLN A 263 -7.27 -9.20 -18.85
N ILE A 264 -6.61 -8.47 -17.95
CA ILE A 264 -6.88 -8.52 -16.51
C ILE A 264 -7.96 -7.49 -16.20
N ASP A 265 -8.95 -7.89 -15.38
CA ASP A 265 -9.97 -6.97 -14.89
C ASP A 265 -9.33 -5.79 -14.13
N PRO A 266 -9.67 -4.53 -14.48
CA PRO A 266 -9.11 -3.38 -13.81
C PRO A 266 -9.36 -3.39 -12.29
N CYS A 267 -8.30 -3.11 -11.53
CA CYS A 267 -8.36 -2.86 -10.09
C CYS A 267 -8.07 -1.38 -9.82
N GLU A 268 -8.87 -0.75 -8.96
CA GLU A 268 -8.74 0.69 -8.66
C GLU A 268 -8.44 1.01 -7.19
N GLY A 269 -8.29 -0.01 -6.34
CA GLY A 269 -8.23 0.15 -4.88
C GLY A 269 -7.17 -0.74 -4.22
N PHE A 270 -7.54 -1.30 -3.07
CA PHE A 270 -6.69 -2.26 -2.36
C PHE A 270 -6.57 -3.60 -3.10
N LEU A 271 -5.38 -4.18 -3.07
CA LEU A 271 -5.05 -5.45 -3.70
C LEU A 271 -3.92 -6.18 -2.94
N SER A 272 -3.97 -7.51 -2.99
CA SER A 272 -2.85 -8.35 -2.57
C SER A 272 -1.85 -8.47 -3.71
N TYR A 273 -0.57 -8.20 -3.44
CA TYR A 273 0.52 -8.39 -4.37
C TYR A 273 1.83 -8.66 -3.61
N PRO A 274 2.86 -9.26 -4.24
CA PRO A 274 4.14 -9.57 -3.59
C PRO A 274 4.97 -8.30 -3.34
N ALA A 275 4.58 -7.50 -2.34
CA ALA A 275 5.23 -6.24 -2.00
C ALA A 275 6.72 -6.46 -1.69
N GLY A 276 7.57 -5.86 -2.52
CA GLY A 276 9.01 -6.07 -2.60
C GLY A 276 9.46 -6.87 -3.83
N GLY A 277 8.56 -7.30 -4.72
CA GLY A 277 8.88 -7.99 -5.97
C GLY A 277 9.53 -9.37 -5.80
N MET A 278 9.26 -10.08 -4.70
CA MET A 278 9.81 -11.41 -4.43
C MET A 278 8.69 -12.39 -4.08
N PHE A 279 8.68 -13.56 -4.72
CA PHE A 279 7.57 -14.51 -4.63
C PHE A 279 7.95 -15.91 -5.12
N TRP A 280 7.10 -16.88 -4.82
CA TRP A 280 7.05 -18.19 -5.47
C TRP A 280 5.88 -18.25 -6.44
N ALA A 281 6.06 -18.88 -7.59
CA ALA A 281 4.97 -19.08 -8.53
C ALA A 281 5.04 -20.43 -9.24
N ARG A 282 3.87 -20.93 -9.64
CA ARG A 282 3.76 -21.88 -10.75
C ARG A 282 3.95 -21.09 -12.05
N PRO A 283 4.81 -21.52 -12.98
CA PRO A 283 5.01 -20.80 -14.25
C PRO A 283 3.70 -20.52 -15.00
N GLU A 284 2.82 -21.51 -15.07
CA GLU A 284 1.48 -21.38 -15.70
C GLU A 284 0.59 -20.30 -15.07
N ALA A 285 0.79 -19.94 -13.80
CA ALA A 285 0.04 -18.85 -13.20
C ALA A 285 0.43 -17.48 -13.77
N LEU A 286 1.65 -17.35 -14.26
CA LEU A 286 2.21 -16.11 -14.79
C LEU A 286 2.59 -16.24 -16.27
N LYS A 287 1.86 -17.10 -17.00
CA LYS A 287 2.17 -17.50 -18.37
C LYS A 287 2.42 -16.33 -19.31
N GLU A 288 1.51 -15.35 -19.38
CA GLU A 288 1.63 -14.18 -20.24
C GLU A 288 2.87 -13.34 -19.90
N MET A 289 3.22 -13.27 -18.62
CA MET A 289 4.42 -12.57 -18.18
C MET A 289 5.69 -13.31 -18.63
N LEU A 290 5.70 -14.65 -18.61
CA LEU A 290 6.90 -15.46 -18.91
C LEU A 290 7.07 -15.80 -20.39
N GLU A 291 5.99 -15.95 -21.16
CA GLU A 291 6.07 -16.28 -22.59
C GLU A 291 6.37 -15.06 -23.48
N LYS A 292 6.09 -13.85 -22.98
CA LYS A 292 6.43 -12.61 -23.68
C LYS A 292 7.94 -12.50 -23.84
N GLU A 293 8.38 -12.11 -25.04
CA GLU A 293 9.80 -11.83 -25.28
C GLU A 293 10.15 -10.42 -24.84
N TYR A 294 11.18 -10.31 -23.99
CA TYR A 294 11.68 -9.04 -23.50
C TYR A 294 13.11 -8.81 -23.98
N THR A 295 13.43 -7.55 -24.24
CA THR A 295 14.81 -7.06 -24.34
C THR A 295 15.03 -6.04 -23.24
N TYR A 296 16.29 -5.77 -22.89
CA TYR A 296 16.57 -4.71 -21.91
C TYR A 296 16.04 -3.34 -22.36
N ASP A 297 15.92 -3.09 -23.68
CA ASP A 297 15.39 -1.84 -24.22
C ASP A 297 13.90 -1.61 -23.96
N PHE A 298 13.14 -2.68 -23.69
CA PHE A 298 11.74 -2.58 -23.27
C PHE A 298 11.58 -1.86 -21.92
N PHE A 299 12.55 -2.01 -21.01
CA PHE A 299 12.49 -1.40 -19.69
C PHE A 299 13.06 0.02 -19.70
N PRO A 300 12.54 0.93 -18.87
CA PRO A 300 13.04 2.31 -18.81
C PRO A 300 14.47 2.35 -18.24
N GLN A 301 15.20 3.40 -18.60
CA GLN A 301 16.54 3.64 -18.09
C GLN A 301 16.49 4.12 -16.63
N GLU A 302 17.52 3.78 -15.86
CA GLU A 302 17.73 4.30 -14.51
C GLU A 302 18.28 5.75 -14.56
N PRO A 303 18.04 6.59 -13.54
CA PRO A 303 17.34 6.30 -12.30
C PRO A 303 15.81 6.37 -12.43
N LEU A 304 15.14 5.36 -11.89
CA LEU A 304 13.69 5.34 -11.74
C LEU A 304 13.24 5.91 -10.38
N PRO A 305 12.02 6.46 -10.29
CA PRO A 305 11.46 6.92 -9.01
C PRO A 305 11.26 5.76 -8.03
N ASN A 306 11.09 6.07 -6.74
CA ASN A 306 10.91 5.05 -5.69
C ASN A 306 9.63 4.22 -5.87
N ASP A 307 8.55 4.83 -6.37
CA ASP A 307 7.31 4.19 -6.83
C ASP A 307 6.83 4.92 -8.11
N GLY A 308 5.78 4.44 -8.79
CA GLY A 308 5.20 5.15 -9.94
C GLY A 308 5.93 4.90 -11.25
N SER A 309 6.17 3.63 -11.58
CA SER A 309 6.77 3.24 -12.86
C SER A 309 6.13 1.95 -13.38
N MET A 310 6.40 1.61 -14.65
CA MET A 310 5.89 0.36 -15.23
C MET A 310 6.32 -0.90 -14.48
N LEU A 311 7.46 -0.86 -13.78
CA LEU A 311 7.97 -2.00 -13.00
C LEU A 311 7.21 -2.18 -11.68
N HIS A 312 6.83 -1.08 -11.03
CA HIS A 312 5.97 -1.11 -9.84
C HIS A 312 4.52 -1.48 -10.18
N ALA A 313 4.07 -1.09 -11.36
CA ALA A 313 2.80 -1.56 -11.91
C ALA A 313 2.86 -3.06 -12.21
N LEU A 314 3.95 -3.54 -12.84
CA LEU A 314 4.17 -4.96 -13.08
C LEU A 314 4.11 -5.76 -11.76
N GLU A 315 4.81 -5.31 -10.73
CA GLU A 315 4.78 -5.91 -9.39
C GLU A 315 3.36 -6.10 -8.84
N ARG A 316 2.50 -5.09 -9.01
CA ARG A 316 1.11 -5.07 -8.51
C ARG A 316 0.16 -5.95 -9.31
N VAL A 317 0.41 -6.15 -10.61
CA VAL A 317 -0.46 -6.99 -11.46
C VAL A 317 -0.15 -8.47 -11.39
N ILE A 318 0.99 -8.91 -10.83
CA ILE A 318 1.37 -10.33 -10.75
C ILE A 318 0.29 -11.18 -10.07
N GLY A 319 -0.26 -10.68 -8.96
CA GLY A 319 -1.35 -11.35 -8.25
C GLY A 319 -2.62 -11.47 -9.08
N LEU A 320 -3.01 -10.37 -9.72
CA LEU A 320 -4.19 -10.32 -10.59
C LEU A 320 -4.02 -11.19 -11.84
N LEU A 321 -2.81 -11.30 -12.39
CA LEU A 321 -2.50 -12.18 -13.52
C LEU A 321 -2.68 -13.65 -13.13
N ALA A 322 -2.19 -14.05 -11.94
CA ALA A 322 -2.38 -15.39 -11.42
C ALA A 322 -3.88 -15.72 -11.28
N GLU A 323 -4.67 -14.80 -10.72
CA GLU A 323 -6.12 -14.94 -10.57
C GLU A 323 -6.86 -15.02 -11.91
N LYS A 324 -6.47 -14.17 -12.87
CA LYS A 324 -6.99 -14.20 -14.24
C LYS A 324 -6.70 -15.55 -14.92
N ASN A 325 -5.57 -16.18 -14.60
CA ASN A 325 -5.21 -17.50 -15.11
C ASN A 325 -5.82 -18.67 -14.33
N GLY A 326 -6.76 -18.39 -13.41
CA GLY A 326 -7.51 -19.41 -12.66
C GLY A 326 -6.78 -19.94 -11.42
N TYR A 327 -5.69 -19.28 -11.01
CA TYR A 327 -4.95 -19.64 -9.81
C TYR A 327 -5.25 -18.72 -8.63
N LYS A 328 -5.08 -19.24 -7.42
CA LYS A 328 -5.18 -18.48 -6.18
C LYS A 328 -3.82 -18.05 -5.70
N GLN A 329 -3.82 -16.88 -5.07
CA GLN A 329 -2.73 -16.39 -4.24
C GLN A 329 -2.89 -16.95 -2.82
N PHE A 330 -1.79 -17.32 -2.18
CA PHE A 330 -1.78 -17.71 -0.77
C PHE A 330 -0.56 -17.15 -0.04
N PHE A 331 -0.70 -16.97 1.27
CA PHE A 331 0.20 -16.14 2.05
C PHE A 331 0.66 -16.84 3.31
N TYR A 332 1.88 -16.57 3.74
CA TYR A 332 2.30 -16.85 5.11
C TYR A 332 2.08 -15.62 5.99
N TYR A 333 1.40 -15.78 7.13
CA TYR A 333 1.20 -14.71 8.11
C TYR A 333 2.10 -14.92 9.34
N PRO A 334 3.24 -14.20 9.44
CA PRO A 334 4.25 -14.46 10.46
C PRO A 334 3.79 -14.34 11.90
N THR A 335 2.90 -13.40 12.24
CA THR A 335 2.39 -13.25 13.61
C THR A 335 1.59 -14.48 14.06
N SER A 336 1.03 -15.24 13.09
CA SER A 336 0.24 -16.42 13.37
C SER A 336 0.91 -17.76 13.11
N GLY A 337 1.96 -17.79 12.29
CA GLY A 337 2.55 -19.03 11.82
C GLY A 337 1.70 -19.79 10.80
N GLN A 338 0.64 -19.18 10.26
CA GLN A 338 -0.33 -19.85 9.39
C GLN A 338 -0.13 -19.50 7.91
N LEU A 339 -0.37 -20.49 7.05
CA LEU A 339 -0.64 -20.27 5.63
C LEU A 339 -2.12 -19.95 5.46
N THR A 340 -2.47 -19.03 4.57
CA THR A 340 -3.84 -18.53 4.42
C THR A 340 -4.13 -18.08 2.99
N LEU A 341 -5.40 -18.13 2.61
CA LEU A 341 -5.95 -17.53 1.38
C LEU A 341 -6.63 -16.18 1.65
N ASP A 342 -6.72 -15.78 2.91
CA ASP A 342 -7.44 -14.59 3.34
C ASP A 342 -6.69 -13.30 2.94
N GLN A 343 -7.23 -12.60 1.95
CA GLN A 343 -6.69 -11.33 1.42
C GLN A 343 -7.04 -10.11 2.28
N SER A 344 -7.87 -10.27 3.32
CA SER A 344 -8.28 -9.14 4.19
C SER A 344 -7.13 -8.54 5.00
N TYR A 345 -5.95 -9.18 5.04
CA TYR A 345 -4.75 -8.59 5.64
C TYR A 345 -4.39 -7.22 5.04
N THR A 346 -4.77 -6.97 3.78
CA THR A 346 -4.54 -5.71 3.06
C THR A 346 -5.23 -4.51 3.72
N THR A 347 -6.34 -4.75 4.43
CA THR A 347 -7.17 -3.72 5.07
C THR A 347 -7.41 -3.96 6.57
N HIS A 348 -6.92 -5.06 7.13
CA HIS A 348 -7.11 -5.39 8.53
C HIS A 348 -6.66 -4.27 9.50
N SER A 349 -5.58 -3.57 9.18
CA SER A 349 -5.09 -2.46 10.00
C SER A 349 -6.11 -1.33 10.19
N TYR A 350 -7.17 -1.28 9.38
CA TYR A 350 -8.24 -0.30 9.51
C TYR A 350 -9.33 -0.75 10.50
N CYS A 351 -9.21 -1.94 11.12
CA CYS A 351 -10.04 -2.39 12.23
C CYS A 351 -9.47 -1.89 13.58
N GLN A 352 -9.31 -0.56 13.73
CA GLN A 352 -8.77 0.07 14.94
C GLN A 352 -9.84 0.86 15.69
N ARG A 353 -9.65 1.03 16.99
CA ARG A 353 -10.53 1.90 17.79
C ARG A 353 -10.01 3.33 17.71
N LEU A 354 -10.94 4.28 17.68
CA LEU A 354 -10.62 5.70 17.70
C LEU A 354 -9.72 6.09 18.89
N GLU A 355 -9.88 5.41 20.03
CA GLU A 355 -9.04 5.62 21.22
C GLU A 355 -7.57 5.27 20.99
N ASP A 356 -7.29 4.23 20.20
CA ASP A 356 -5.92 3.83 19.89
C ASP A 356 -5.26 4.93 19.02
N VAL A 357 -6.02 5.50 18.08
CA VAL A 357 -5.59 6.64 17.25
C VAL A 357 -5.42 7.91 18.07
N ARG A 358 -6.34 8.23 18.99
CA ARG A 358 -6.18 9.36 19.94
C ARG A 358 -4.85 9.28 20.68
N ASN A 359 -4.54 8.11 21.22
CA ASN A 359 -3.30 7.92 21.99
C ASN A 359 -2.05 8.08 21.12
N GLN A 360 -2.10 7.67 19.85
CA GLN A 360 -1.02 7.91 18.90
C GLN A 360 -0.83 9.42 18.62
N LEU A 361 -1.92 10.16 18.43
CA LEU A 361 -1.90 11.58 18.06
C LEU A 361 -1.36 12.49 19.16
N ARG A 362 -1.43 12.08 20.44
CA ARG A 362 -0.86 12.83 21.58
C ARG A 362 0.64 13.11 21.44
N ASN A 363 1.37 12.29 20.70
CA ASN A 363 2.82 12.45 20.51
C ASN A 363 3.18 13.50 19.43
N PHE A 364 2.19 14.09 18.77
CA PHE A 364 2.41 15.06 17.69
C PHE A 364 1.93 16.43 18.11
N SER A 365 2.79 17.44 18.00
CA SER A 365 2.42 18.82 18.33
C SER A 365 1.59 19.46 17.22
N THR A 366 1.85 19.10 15.96
CA THR A 366 1.14 19.64 14.78
C THR A 366 0.41 18.53 14.07
N ILE A 367 -0.90 18.68 13.88
CA ILE A 367 -1.77 17.66 13.29
C ILE A 367 -2.54 18.30 12.14
N SER A 368 -2.41 17.74 10.93
CA SER A 368 -3.14 18.22 9.75
C SER A 368 -4.20 17.23 9.27
N PHE A 369 -5.34 17.72 8.82
CA PHE A 369 -6.44 16.90 8.30
C PHE A 369 -6.77 17.27 6.86
N ASP A 370 -7.15 16.30 6.04
CA ASP A 370 -7.91 16.60 4.81
C ASP A 370 -9.35 17.02 5.15
N VAL A 371 -10.05 17.60 4.17
CA VAL A 371 -11.45 18.03 4.28
C VAL A 371 -12.39 16.89 3.86
N PHE A 372 -12.39 16.51 2.59
CA PHE A 372 -13.44 15.68 1.99
C PHE A 372 -13.20 14.22 2.31
N ASP A 373 -14.24 13.53 2.73
CA ASP A 373 -14.18 12.15 3.20
C ASP A 373 -13.16 11.94 4.35
N THR A 374 -12.80 13.02 5.05
CA THR A 374 -11.95 13.04 6.24
C THR A 374 -12.62 13.75 7.42
N LEU A 375 -12.83 15.07 7.34
CA LEU A 375 -13.60 15.83 8.34
C LEU A 375 -15.07 15.97 7.94
N VAL A 376 -15.32 16.10 6.64
CA VAL A 376 -16.66 16.22 6.08
C VAL A 376 -16.91 15.09 5.10
N ARG A 377 -18.17 14.81 4.82
CA ARG A 377 -18.60 13.89 3.76
C ARG A 377 -19.80 14.49 3.05
N ARG A 378 -20.05 14.06 1.82
CA ARG A 378 -21.30 14.41 1.13
C ARG A 378 -22.40 13.44 1.51
N GLN A 379 -23.65 13.89 1.54
CA GLN A 379 -24.83 13.02 1.75
C GLN A 379 -24.87 11.87 0.73
N TYR A 380 -24.37 12.11 -0.48
CA TYR A 380 -24.16 11.12 -1.53
C TYR A 380 -22.68 11.18 -1.94
N THR A 381 -21.97 10.05 -1.89
CA THR A 381 -20.50 10.01 -2.07
C THR A 381 -19.98 10.56 -3.41
N VAL A 382 -20.86 10.74 -4.40
CA VAL A 382 -20.50 11.20 -5.74
C VAL A 382 -20.26 12.71 -5.75
N ALA A 383 -19.01 13.12 -5.92
CA ALA A 383 -18.59 14.53 -5.89
C ALA A 383 -19.30 15.39 -6.95
N ASP A 384 -19.57 14.84 -8.14
CA ASP A 384 -20.21 15.56 -9.24
C ASP A 384 -21.73 15.71 -9.11
N TYR A 385 -22.34 15.20 -8.03
CA TYR A 385 -23.80 15.25 -7.90
C TYR A 385 -24.35 16.68 -7.79
N ALA A 386 -23.60 17.60 -7.17
CA ALA A 386 -23.99 19.01 -7.13
C ALA A 386 -24.03 19.63 -8.55
N LYS A 387 -23.08 19.25 -9.41
CA LYS A 387 -23.03 19.68 -10.83
C LYS A 387 -24.25 19.16 -11.59
N LEU A 388 -24.64 17.89 -11.36
CA LEU A 388 -25.81 17.29 -11.99
C LEU A 388 -27.11 18.02 -11.58
N LEU A 389 -27.31 18.28 -10.30
CA LEU A 389 -28.50 18.98 -9.79
C LEU A 389 -28.60 20.40 -10.35
N LEU A 390 -27.48 21.14 -10.43
CA LEU A 390 -27.47 22.43 -11.10
C LEU A 390 -27.78 22.29 -12.61
N GLY A 391 -27.21 21.29 -13.27
CA GLY A 391 -27.51 20.98 -14.67
C GLY A 391 -29.00 20.77 -14.92
N GLN A 392 -29.71 20.07 -14.04
CA GLN A 392 -31.16 19.86 -14.11
C GLN A 392 -31.95 21.18 -13.95
N GLU A 393 -31.53 22.05 -13.03
CA GLU A 393 -32.13 23.38 -12.87
C GLU A 393 -31.94 24.24 -14.13
N LEU A 394 -30.77 24.15 -14.77
CA LEU A 394 -30.43 24.92 -15.97
C LEU A 394 -31.13 24.37 -17.23
N GLU A 395 -31.25 23.04 -17.34
CA GLU A 395 -32.00 22.37 -18.41
C GLU A 395 -33.47 22.78 -18.39
N THR A 396 -34.09 22.78 -17.19
CA THR A 396 -35.48 23.23 -17.01
C THR A 396 -35.69 24.69 -17.42
N LYS A 397 -34.66 25.53 -17.27
CA LYS A 397 -34.67 26.94 -17.67
C LYS A 397 -34.29 27.16 -19.14
N GLY A 398 -33.94 26.10 -19.88
CA GLY A 398 -33.48 26.17 -21.27
C GLY A 398 -32.09 26.80 -21.46
N VAL A 399 -31.28 26.89 -20.40
CA VAL A 399 -29.91 27.45 -20.47
C VAL A 399 -28.94 26.43 -21.07
N VAL A 400 -29.15 25.15 -20.79
CA VAL A 400 -28.36 24.03 -21.33
C VAL A 400 -29.29 23.00 -21.96
N VAL A 401 -28.75 22.19 -22.88
CA VAL A 401 -29.53 21.17 -23.59
C VAL A 401 -29.86 19.97 -22.70
N SER A 402 -28.95 19.60 -21.79
CA SER A 402 -29.17 18.52 -20.82
C SER A 402 -28.31 18.69 -19.58
N ALA A 403 -28.76 18.12 -18.45
CA ALA A 403 -28.01 18.13 -17.19
C ALA A 403 -26.63 17.46 -17.33
N GLN A 404 -26.54 16.33 -18.03
CA GLN A 404 -25.26 15.67 -18.29
C GLN A 404 -24.34 16.54 -19.16
N GLY A 405 -24.89 17.21 -20.19
CA GLY A 405 -24.10 18.13 -21.02
C GLY A 405 -23.53 19.30 -20.22
N PHE A 406 -24.22 19.75 -19.17
CA PHE A 406 -23.67 20.73 -18.24
C PHE A 406 -22.55 20.17 -17.36
N VAL A 407 -22.68 18.93 -16.85
CA VAL A 407 -21.61 18.27 -16.09
C VAL A 407 -20.35 18.13 -16.94
N ASP A 408 -20.50 17.71 -18.19
CA ASP A 408 -19.39 17.57 -19.14
C ASP A 408 -18.72 18.93 -19.42
N LEU A 409 -19.52 19.98 -19.68
CA LEU A 409 -19.03 21.35 -19.84
C LEU A 409 -18.27 21.85 -18.61
N ARG A 410 -18.80 21.58 -17.41
CA ARG A 410 -18.20 22.01 -16.13
C ARG A 410 -16.87 21.31 -15.86
N ASN A 411 -16.76 20.03 -16.18
CA ASN A 411 -15.53 19.26 -16.06
C ASN A 411 -14.50 19.65 -17.13
N GLU A 412 -14.95 19.90 -18.36
CA GLU A 412 -14.10 20.37 -19.45
C GLU A 412 -13.53 21.76 -19.16
N ALA A 413 -14.33 22.70 -18.66
CA ALA A 413 -13.87 24.04 -18.31
C ALA A 413 -12.76 24.01 -17.24
N GLU A 414 -12.93 23.19 -16.19
CA GLU A 414 -11.91 22.95 -15.16
C GLU A 414 -10.62 22.39 -15.75
N TYR A 415 -10.75 21.37 -16.60
CA TYR A 415 -9.61 20.73 -17.26
C TYR A 415 -8.86 21.68 -18.19
N GLU A 416 -9.55 22.45 -19.03
CA GLU A 416 -8.93 23.40 -19.96
C GLU A 416 -8.26 24.57 -19.25
N LEU A 417 -8.75 24.98 -18.07
CA LEU A 417 -8.04 25.96 -17.24
C LEU A 417 -6.75 25.37 -16.65
N ARG A 418 -6.81 24.16 -16.08
CA ARG A 418 -5.60 23.47 -15.59
C ARG A 418 -4.59 23.25 -16.70
N LYS A 419 -5.04 22.86 -17.89
CA LYS A 419 -4.21 22.66 -19.08
C LYS A 419 -3.57 23.96 -19.55
N ARG A 420 -4.31 25.07 -19.59
CA ARG A 420 -3.76 26.42 -19.89
C ARG A 420 -2.69 26.86 -18.89
N ALA A 421 -2.83 26.46 -17.63
CA ALA A 421 -1.84 26.67 -16.58
C ALA A 421 -0.68 25.64 -16.60
N ASN A 422 -0.61 24.74 -17.60
CA ASN A 422 0.34 23.63 -17.65
C ASN A 422 0.34 22.77 -16.36
N PHE A 423 -0.84 22.60 -15.77
CA PHE A 423 -1.06 21.90 -14.50
C PHE A 423 -0.23 22.45 -13.32
N GLN A 424 0.20 23.71 -13.40
CA GLN A 424 0.82 24.45 -12.30
C GLN A 424 -0.26 25.11 -11.44
N GLY A 425 -0.13 24.97 -10.12
CA GLY A 425 -1.13 25.42 -9.17
C GLY A 425 -2.46 24.69 -9.28
N ASP A 426 -3.55 25.36 -8.92
CA ASP A 426 -4.91 24.83 -9.06
C ASP A 426 -5.89 25.96 -9.39
N VAL A 427 -7.06 25.58 -9.88
CA VAL A 427 -8.07 26.51 -10.40
C VAL A 427 -9.08 26.89 -9.32
N ARG A 428 -9.64 28.08 -9.40
CA ARG A 428 -10.75 28.51 -8.52
C ARG A 428 -12.09 28.25 -9.20
N LEU A 429 -13.12 27.99 -8.39
CA LEU A 429 -14.49 27.86 -8.88
C LEU A 429 -14.95 29.10 -9.66
N SER A 430 -14.53 30.29 -9.26
CA SER A 430 -14.80 31.55 -9.98
C SER A 430 -14.27 31.53 -11.40
N ASP A 431 -13.04 31.07 -11.59
CA ASP A 431 -12.39 31.06 -12.90
C ASP A 431 -13.07 30.05 -13.82
N ILE A 432 -13.49 28.93 -13.26
CA ILE A 432 -14.25 27.91 -13.99
C ILE A 432 -15.59 28.46 -14.47
N TYR A 433 -16.30 29.21 -13.62
CA TYR A 433 -17.58 29.79 -14.01
C TYR A 433 -17.44 30.96 -14.98
N LEU A 434 -16.35 31.73 -14.92
CA LEU A 434 -16.02 32.70 -15.97
C LEU A 434 -15.86 32.01 -17.34
N GLU A 435 -15.13 30.89 -17.38
CA GLU A 435 -14.97 30.09 -18.60
C GLU A 435 -16.31 29.52 -19.11
N ILE A 436 -17.14 28.98 -18.22
CA ILE A 436 -18.48 28.49 -18.57
C ILE A 436 -19.34 29.63 -19.13
N GLY A 437 -19.27 30.81 -18.51
CA GLY A 437 -19.99 32.00 -18.96
C GLY A 437 -19.67 32.36 -20.40
N LEU A 438 -18.37 32.32 -20.76
CA LEU A 438 -17.91 32.55 -22.13
C LEU A 438 -18.42 31.49 -23.11
N LYS A 439 -18.36 30.20 -22.73
CA LYS A 439 -18.82 29.09 -23.58
C LYS A 439 -20.34 29.11 -23.81
N LEU A 440 -21.12 29.45 -22.78
CA LEU A 440 -22.58 29.58 -22.87
C LEU A 440 -23.04 30.95 -23.42
N LYS A 441 -22.12 31.91 -23.59
CA LYS A 441 -22.42 33.29 -24.03
C LYS A 441 -23.43 34.00 -23.13
N ILE A 442 -23.30 33.81 -21.81
CA ILE A 442 -24.14 34.44 -20.79
C ILE A 442 -23.39 35.57 -20.08
N ALA A 443 -24.12 36.43 -19.35
CA ALA A 443 -23.49 37.53 -18.63
C ALA A 443 -22.62 37.01 -17.47
N GLU A 444 -21.55 37.72 -17.10
CA GLU A 444 -20.70 37.37 -15.95
C GLU A 444 -21.50 37.26 -14.64
N SER A 445 -22.49 38.13 -14.45
CA SER A 445 -23.41 38.08 -13.30
C SER A 445 -24.33 36.84 -13.29
N GLU A 446 -24.60 36.24 -14.46
CA GLU A 446 -25.31 34.97 -14.57
C GLU A 446 -24.39 33.80 -14.22
N ALA A 447 -23.18 33.80 -14.75
CA ALA A 447 -22.16 32.83 -14.39
C ALA A 447 -21.85 32.83 -12.89
N GLN A 448 -21.73 33.99 -12.26
CA GLN A 448 -21.54 34.12 -10.81
C GLN A 448 -22.73 33.59 -10.01
N ARG A 449 -23.97 33.79 -10.49
CA ARG A 449 -25.17 33.19 -9.86
C ARG A 449 -25.17 31.67 -9.97
N MET A 450 -24.75 31.12 -11.11
CA MET A 450 -24.62 29.66 -11.28
C MET A 450 -23.52 29.10 -10.36
N MET A 451 -22.37 29.77 -10.26
CA MET A 451 -21.27 29.42 -9.36
C MET A 451 -21.75 29.33 -7.90
N GLN A 452 -22.43 30.37 -7.44
CA GLN A 452 -22.97 30.43 -6.09
C GLN A 452 -24.00 29.32 -5.86
N ARG A 453 -24.84 29.04 -6.86
CA ARG A 453 -25.85 27.98 -6.78
C ARG A 453 -25.24 26.58 -6.70
N GLU A 454 -24.18 26.27 -7.47
CA GLU A 454 -23.45 24.99 -7.36
C GLU A 454 -22.92 24.80 -5.94
N PHE A 455 -22.27 25.84 -5.39
CA PHE A 455 -21.73 25.78 -4.03
C PHE A 455 -22.82 25.62 -2.97
N GLU A 456 -23.96 26.32 -3.10
CA GLU A 456 -25.10 26.16 -2.19
C GLU A 456 -25.66 24.74 -2.18
N ILE A 457 -25.77 24.12 -3.36
CA ILE A 457 -26.21 22.73 -3.50
C ILE A 457 -25.22 21.79 -2.80
N ASP A 458 -23.91 21.92 -3.09
CA ASP A 458 -22.89 21.05 -2.48
C ASP A 458 -22.82 21.28 -0.96
N LEU A 459 -22.77 22.54 -0.51
CA LEU A 459 -22.82 22.90 0.91
C LEU A 459 -24.07 22.34 1.58
N GLY A 460 -25.22 22.35 0.92
CA GLY A 460 -26.46 21.73 1.41
C GLY A 460 -26.32 20.24 1.70
N MET A 461 -25.55 19.52 0.88
CA MET A 461 -25.28 18.09 1.02
C MET A 461 -24.12 17.75 1.96
N ILE A 462 -23.29 18.71 2.38
CA ILE A 462 -22.20 18.46 3.33
C ILE A 462 -22.74 18.00 4.69
N LEU A 463 -22.20 16.90 5.18
CA LEU A 463 -22.42 16.32 6.50
C LEU A 463 -21.08 16.17 7.22
N ALA A 464 -21.11 16.13 8.54
CA ALA A 464 -19.92 15.82 9.33
C ALA A 464 -19.55 14.33 9.24
N LYS A 465 -18.25 14.05 9.36
CA LYS A 465 -17.76 12.80 9.92
C LYS A 465 -17.62 13.00 11.43
N ASP A 466 -18.71 12.80 12.14
CA ASP A 466 -18.87 13.16 13.56
C ASP A 466 -17.65 12.76 14.41
N GLU A 467 -17.20 11.50 14.29
CA GLU A 467 -16.09 10.96 15.06
C GLU A 467 -14.75 11.69 14.79
N MET A 468 -14.53 12.13 13.55
CA MET A 468 -13.32 12.85 13.15
C MET A 468 -13.39 14.33 13.51
N VAL A 469 -14.58 14.94 13.44
CA VAL A 469 -14.80 16.33 13.89
C VAL A 469 -14.64 16.43 15.41
N ASP A 470 -15.19 15.48 16.15
CA ASP A 470 -15.03 15.41 17.61
C ASP A 470 -13.55 15.26 17.97
N LEU A 471 -12.82 14.36 17.29
CA LEU A 471 -11.38 14.20 17.45
C LEU A 471 -10.63 15.51 17.16
N PHE A 472 -10.96 16.20 16.07
CA PHE A 472 -10.33 17.47 15.70
C PHE A 472 -10.52 18.52 16.80
N ASN A 473 -11.75 18.70 17.28
CA ASN A 473 -12.07 19.68 18.31
C ASN A 473 -11.40 19.33 19.66
N GLU A 474 -11.38 18.04 20.02
CA GLU A 474 -10.68 17.53 21.20
C GLU A 474 -9.19 17.86 21.14
N LEU A 475 -8.50 17.57 20.04
CA LEU A 475 -7.08 17.86 19.87
C LEU A 475 -6.80 19.36 19.99
N GLY A 476 -7.66 20.22 19.43
CA GLY A 476 -7.53 21.66 19.58
C GLY A 476 -7.64 22.10 21.03
N SER A 477 -8.55 21.51 21.82
CA SER A 477 -8.70 21.80 23.24
C SER A 477 -7.52 21.34 24.10
N HIS A 478 -6.77 20.33 23.64
CA HIS A 478 -5.54 19.84 24.29
C HIS A 478 -4.28 20.61 23.87
N GLY A 479 -4.42 21.69 23.08
CA GLY A 479 -3.32 22.58 22.72
C GLY A 479 -2.50 22.12 21.50
N HIS A 480 -2.99 21.15 20.72
CA HIS A 480 -2.37 20.79 19.45
C HIS A 480 -2.53 21.92 18.42
N VAL A 481 -1.52 22.11 17.58
CA VAL A 481 -1.58 23.03 16.43
C VAL A 481 -2.28 22.30 15.28
N LEU A 482 -3.47 22.78 14.89
CA LEU A 482 -4.30 22.12 13.90
C LEU A 482 -4.23 22.80 12.53
N TRP A 483 -3.99 22.01 11.49
CA TRP A 483 -4.03 22.46 10.10
C TRP A 483 -5.11 21.68 9.34
N VAL A 484 -5.67 22.30 8.31
CA VAL A 484 -6.58 21.66 7.36
C VAL A 484 -6.04 21.90 5.96
N ILE A 485 -5.83 20.84 5.19
CA ILE A 485 -5.09 20.88 3.92
C ILE A 485 -5.88 20.09 2.87
N SER A 486 -6.37 20.76 1.82
CA SER A 486 -7.20 20.10 0.82
C SER A 486 -6.93 20.58 -0.60
N ASP A 487 -7.00 19.64 -1.55
CA ASP A 487 -7.01 19.93 -2.97
C ASP A 487 -8.47 20.17 -3.38
N THR A 488 -8.78 21.41 -3.72
CA THR A 488 -10.15 21.81 -4.06
C THR A 488 -10.16 23.11 -4.85
N TYR A 489 -11.15 23.24 -5.73
CA TYR A 489 -11.46 24.49 -6.43
C TYR A 489 -12.19 25.52 -5.55
N TYR A 490 -12.64 25.14 -4.35
CA TYR A 490 -13.33 26.03 -3.43
C TYR A 490 -12.37 26.97 -2.71
N SER A 491 -12.78 28.24 -2.55
CA SER A 491 -12.02 29.21 -1.77
C SER A 491 -11.91 28.82 -0.29
N ARG A 492 -10.98 29.46 0.43
CA ARG A 492 -10.80 29.27 1.87
C ARG A 492 -12.07 29.64 2.64
N GLU A 493 -12.81 30.64 2.17
CA GLU A 493 -14.09 31.05 2.74
C GLU A 493 -15.17 29.97 2.57
N GLN A 494 -15.27 29.38 1.38
CA GLN A 494 -16.21 28.31 1.04
C GLN A 494 -15.93 27.05 1.85
N VAL A 495 -14.67 26.60 1.89
CA VAL A 495 -14.26 25.45 2.72
C VAL A 495 -14.47 25.75 4.20
N GLY A 496 -14.16 26.96 4.66
CA GLY A 496 -14.43 27.40 6.03
C GLY A 496 -15.91 27.33 6.40
N LEU A 497 -16.83 27.65 5.48
CA LEU A 497 -18.27 27.47 5.68
C LEU A 497 -18.66 26.00 5.81
N MET A 498 -18.10 25.11 4.97
CA MET A 498 -18.34 23.67 5.06
C MET A 498 -17.89 23.09 6.40
N LEU A 499 -16.68 23.46 6.85
CA LEU A 499 -16.12 23.02 8.14
C LEU A 499 -16.96 23.52 9.32
N ARG A 500 -17.38 24.80 9.31
CA ARG A 500 -18.29 25.34 10.33
C ARG A 500 -19.63 24.62 10.35
N LYS A 501 -20.21 24.34 9.17
CA LYS A 501 -21.46 23.56 9.06
C LYS A 501 -21.29 22.16 9.66
N ALA A 502 -20.12 21.54 9.48
CA ALA A 502 -19.80 20.22 10.02
C ALA A 502 -19.50 20.22 11.53
N GLY A 503 -19.43 21.39 12.19
CA GLY A 503 -19.16 21.47 13.63
C GLY A 503 -17.68 21.58 14.01
N VAL A 504 -16.80 21.93 13.07
CA VAL A 504 -15.40 22.25 13.38
C VAL A 504 -15.35 23.61 14.09
N THR A 505 -14.89 23.62 15.34
CA THR A 505 -14.83 24.81 16.21
C THR A 505 -13.41 25.17 16.67
N GLY A 506 -12.46 24.22 16.62
CA GLY A 506 -11.07 24.48 16.99
C GLY A 506 -10.42 25.55 16.11
N ALA A 507 -9.39 26.23 16.60
CA ALA A 507 -8.59 27.15 15.78
C ALA A 507 -7.68 26.34 14.85
N TYR A 508 -7.63 26.71 13.57
CA TYR A 508 -6.79 26.02 12.58
C TYR A 508 -6.26 26.93 11.49
N ARG A 509 -5.17 26.48 10.87
CA ARG A 509 -4.65 27.03 9.61
C ARG A 509 -5.29 26.29 8.44
N LEU A 510 -5.92 27.01 7.50
CA LEU A 510 -6.57 26.41 6.33
C LEU A 510 -5.75 26.67 5.06
N LEU A 511 -5.29 25.59 4.44
CA LEU A 511 -4.57 25.56 3.18
C LEU A 511 -5.45 24.87 2.12
N VAL A 512 -5.84 25.61 1.09
CA VAL A 512 -6.65 25.08 -0.03
C VAL A 512 -5.92 25.34 -1.33
N SER A 513 -5.85 24.33 -2.20
CA SER A 513 -5.02 24.38 -3.41
C SER A 513 -5.33 25.56 -4.34
N SER A 514 -6.61 25.94 -4.47
CA SER A 514 -7.04 27.06 -5.29
C SER A 514 -6.54 28.44 -4.81
N GLU A 515 -6.20 28.56 -3.52
CA GLU A 515 -5.63 29.80 -2.96
C GLU A 515 -4.12 29.75 -2.85
N GLU A 516 -3.56 28.62 -2.40
CA GLU A 516 -2.11 28.46 -2.25
C GLU A 516 -1.39 28.26 -3.58
N GLN A 517 -2.14 27.96 -4.65
CA GLN A 517 -1.60 27.61 -5.97
C GLN A 517 -0.59 26.46 -5.87
N LYS A 518 -0.90 25.48 -5.01
CA LYS A 518 -0.11 24.30 -4.70
C LYS A 518 -1.07 23.15 -4.43
N ARG A 519 -0.70 21.92 -4.80
CA ARG A 519 -1.54 20.72 -4.68
C ARG A 519 -0.85 19.61 -3.90
N LYS A 520 -1.63 18.81 -3.19
CA LYS A 520 -1.19 17.61 -2.49
C LYS A 520 -0.83 16.51 -3.48
N ASP A 521 -1.67 16.30 -4.49
CA ASP A 521 -1.55 15.21 -5.47
C ASP A 521 -0.32 15.30 -6.40
N ASN A 522 0.34 16.46 -6.47
CA ASN A 522 1.60 16.66 -7.18
C ASN A 522 2.78 17.02 -6.25
N GLY A 523 2.56 17.02 -4.93
CA GLY A 523 3.60 17.27 -3.92
C GLY A 523 3.97 18.72 -3.66
N THR A 524 3.50 19.69 -4.46
CA THR A 524 3.87 21.11 -4.27
C THR A 524 3.34 21.68 -2.94
N MET A 525 2.18 21.23 -2.47
CA MET A 525 1.64 21.57 -1.16
C MET A 525 2.50 20.97 -0.04
N TRP A 526 2.93 19.73 -0.18
CA TRP A 526 3.74 19.04 0.83
C TRP A 526 5.13 19.63 0.98
N HIS A 527 5.73 20.10 -0.10
CA HIS A 527 6.98 20.86 -0.05
C HIS A 527 6.80 22.17 0.75
N MET A 528 5.70 22.90 0.54
CA MET A 528 5.39 24.09 1.36
C MET A 528 5.16 23.73 2.83
N VAL A 529 4.36 22.70 3.12
CA VAL A 529 4.07 22.24 4.48
C VAL A 529 5.35 21.89 5.22
N LYS A 530 6.27 21.15 4.58
CA LYS A 530 7.56 20.79 5.15
C LYS A 530 8.39 22.03 5.49
N ASN A 531 8.50 22.97 4.56
CA ASN A 531 9.21 24.22 4.81
C ASN A 531 8.57 24.98 5.98
N ASP A 532 7.25 25.10 6.01
CA ASP A 532 6.54 25.80 7.07
C ASP A 532 6.80 25.14 8.44
N LEU A 533 6.80 23.81 8.53
CA LEU A 533 7.13 23.07 9.76
C LEU A 533 8.57 23.32 10.22
N GLU A 534 9.52 23.38 9.29
CA GLU A 534 10.93 23.69 9.59
C GLU A 534 11.09 25.12 10.16
N HIS A 535 10.40 26.11 9.56
CA HIS A 535 10.43 27.49 10.06
C HIS A 535 9.82 27.64 11.46
N HIS A 536 8.90 26.76 11.85
CA HIS A 536 8.28 26.75 13.18
C HIS A 536 9.01 25.85 14.19
N GLY A 537 10.23 25.39 13.88
CA GLY A 537 11.09 24.66 14.83
C GLY A 537 11.02 23.14 14.73
N ALA A 538 10.82 22.58 13.53
CA ALA A 538 10.85 21.13 13.24
C ALA A 538 10.06 20.31 14.27
N THR A 539 8.77 20.60 14.39
CA THR A 539 7.91 19.94 15.38
C THR A 539 7.36 18.62 14.84
N PRO A 540 7.16 17.58 15.66
CA PRO A 540 6.52 16.33 15.23
C PRO A 540 5.17 16.60 14.55
N HIS A 541 5.07 16.18 13.29
CA HIS A 541 3.90 16.40 12.43
C HIS A 541 3.29 15.08 11.96
N ILE A 542 1.97 15.05 11.88
CA ILE A 542 1.19 13.94 11.36
C ILE A 542 0.02 14.46 10.51
N HIS A 543 -0.23 13.83 9.36
CA HIS A 543 -1.33 14.15 8.48
C HIS A 543 -2.34 13.00 8.36
N ILE A 544 -3.62 13.28 8.56
CA ILE A 544 -4.74 12.35 8.41
C ILE A 544 -5.53 12.70 7.16
N GLY A 545 -5.71 11.74 6.26
CA GLY A 545 -6.53 11.88 5.06
C GLY A 545 -6.91 10.52 4.50
N ASP A 546 -7.81 10.54 3.52
CA ASP A 546 -8.41 9.34 2.93
C ASP A 546 -7.87 9.00 1.54
N ASN A 547 -7.21 9.95 0.87
CA ASN A 547 -6.62 9.69 -0.43
C ASN A 547 -5.24 9.05 -0.27
N VAL A 548 -5.12 7.78 -0.69
CA VAL A 548 -3.85 7.04 -0.60
C VAL A 548 -2.68 7.75 -1.27
N VAL A 549 -2.89 8.45 -2.39
CA VAL A 549 -1.78 9.11 -3.10
C VAL A 549 -1.50 10.48 -2.48
N ALA A 550 -2.51 11.34 -2.45
CA ALA A 550 -2.37 12.74 -2.07
C ALA A 550 -2.11 12.94 -0.58
N ASP A 551 -2.66 12.09 0.30
CA ASP A 551 -2.58 12.25 1.76
C ASP A 551 -1.62 11.28 2.43
N CYS A 552 -1.21 10.21 1.73
CA CYS A 552 -0.39 9.16 2.34
C CYS A 552 0.94 8.94 1.64
N GLN A 553 0.91 8.56 0.36
CA GLN A 553 2.11 8.23 -0.42
C GLN A 553 3.02 9.45 -0.56
N ILE A 554 2.54 10.51 -1.20
CA ILE A 554 3.35 11.70 -1.50
C ILE A 554 3.90 12.34 -0.22
N PRO A 555 3.10 12.68 0.80
CA PRO A 555 3.67 13.24 2.04
C PRO A 555 4.63 12.27 2.74
N GLY A 556 4.37 10.96 2.68
CA GLY A 556 5.29 9.93 3.15
C GLY A 556 6.65 9.98 2.44
N ASP A 557 6.67 10.20 1.12
CA ASP A 557 7.88 10.39 0.31
C ASP A 557 8.67 11.66 0.69
N PHE A 558 8.02 12.65 1.33
CA PHE A 558 8.67 13.82 1.93
C PHE A 558 9.18 13.57 3.36
N GLY A 559 8.92 12.39 3.93
CA GLY A 559 9.28 12.00 5.30
C GLY A 559 8.25 12.40 6.35
N LEU A 560 7.02 12.75 5.96
CA LEU A 560 5.94 13.10 6.90
C LEU A 560 5.19 11.84 7.37
N THR A 561 4.66 11.88 8.60
CA THR A 561 3.89 10.75 9.16
C THR A 561 2.44 10.80 8.66
N THR A 562 1.94 9.69 8.13
CA THR A 562 0.65 9.66 7.40
C THR A 562 -0.26 8.48 7.80
N PRO A 563 -1.01 8.57 8.92
CA PRO A 563 -2.10 7.65 9.22
C PRO A 563 -3.22 7.80 8.18
N HIS A 564 -3.50 6.72 7.48
CA HIS A 564 -4.58 6.66 6.51
C HIS A 564 -5.90 6.27 7.16
N ILE A 565 -6.99 6.90 6.73
CA ILE A 565 -8.36 6.41 6.96
C ILE A 565 -8.94 5.95 5.62
N LEU A 566 -9.77 4.91 5.60
CA LEU A 566 -10.28 4.42 4.31
C LEU A 566 -11.27 5.40 3.69
N HIS A 567 -11.03 5.74 2.42
CA HIS A 567 -12.03 6.33 1.53
C HIS A 567 -13.33 5.50 1.58
N PRO A 568 -14.53 6.12 1.53
CA PRO A 568 -15.81 5.43 1.67
C PRO A 568 -15.97 4.20 0.76
N SER A 569 -15.55 4.29 -0.50
CA SER A 569 -15.62 3.16 -1.45
C SER A 569 -14.68 2.00 -1.10
N ASP A 570 -13.47 2.29 -0.59
CA ASP A 570 -12.54 1.25 -0.14
C ASP A 570 -13.05 0.57 1.11
N LYS A 571 -13.61 1.35 2.05
CA LYS A 571 -14.27 0.80 3.25
C LYS A 571 -15.45 -0.09 2.89
N TRP A 572 -16.26 0.33 1.91
CA TRP A 572 -17.38 -0.46 1.41
C TRP A 572 -16.91 -1.82 0.88
N GLN A 573 -15.84 -1.85 0.07
CA GLN A 573 -15.25 -3.10 -0.42
C GLN A 573 -14.63 -3.93 0.71
N ALA A 574 -13.90 -3.31 1.65
CA ALA A 574 -13.26 -4.00 2.76
C ALA A 574 -14.25 -4.69 3.71
N LEU A 575 -15.47 -4.15 3.84
CA LEU A 575 -16.58 -4.75 4.58
C LEU A 575 -17.27 -5.90 3.82
N GLY A 576 -16.82 -6.23 2.61
CA GLY A 576 -17.37 -7.31 1.78
C GLY A 576 -18.69 -6.95 1.08
N PHE A 577 -19.03 -5.66 0.99
CA PHE A 577 -20.21 -5.24 0.23
C PHE A 577 -19.96 -5.35 -1.29
N PRO A 578 -21.03 -5.57 -2.08
CA PRO A 578 -20.88 -5.77 -3.53
C PRO A 578 -20.27 -4.54 -4.22
N LYS A 579 -19.45 -4.78 -5.25
CA LYS A 579 -18.98 -3.74 -6.17
C LYS A 579 -20.16 -2.98 -6.75
N ILE A 580 -20.18 -1.67 -6.55
CA ILE A 580 -21.13 -0.77 -7.21
C ILE A 580 -20.61 -0.59 -8.63
N ARG A 581 -21.46 -0.80 -9.64
CA ARG A 581 -21.06 -0.65 -11.05
C ARG A 581 -20.86 0.84 -11.35
N GLU A 582 -19.66 1.34 -11.12
CA GLU A 582 -19.20 2.62 -11.62
C GLU A 582 -18.60 2.40 -13.01
N SER A 583 -19.45 2.28 -14.04
CA SER A 583 -18.95 2.06 -15.40
C SER A 583 -19.72 2.83 -16.47
N SER A 584 -20.52 3.82 -16.07
CA SER A 584 -21.11 4.75 -17.03
C SER A 584 -20.49 6.13 -16.83
N PRO A 585 -19.97 6.78 -17.90
CA PRO A 585 -19.58 8.18 -17.83
C PRO A 585 -20.78 9.10 -17.59
N ILE A 586 -22.01 8.59 -17.78
CA ILE A 586 -23.25 9.31 -17.50
C ILE A 586 -23.63 9.11 -16.04
N LEU A 587 -23.83 10.21 -15.33
CA LEU A 587 -24.32 10.19 -13.96
C LEU A 587 -25.77 9.71 -13.92
N ASN A 588 -26.01 8.64 -13.16
CA ASN A 588 -27.35 8.11 -12.94
C ASN A 588 -27.83 8.50 -11.54
N GLU A 589 -28.75 9.47 -11.47
CA GLU A 589 -29.26 9.97 -10.20
C GLU A 589 -29.93 8.89 -9.33
N TYR A 590 -30.59 7.90 -9.94
CA TYR A 590 -31.19 6.80 -9.20
C TYR A 590 -30.12 5.96 -8.49
N GLU A 591 -29.04 5.62 -9.18
CA GLU A 591 -27.92 4.88 -8.58
C GLU A 591 -27.18 5.72 -7.53
N ILE A 592 -26.99 7.02 -7.76
CA ILE A 592 -26.41 7.95 -6.78
C ILE A 592 -27.25 7.98 -5.50
N LYS A 593 -28.57 8.12 -5.62
CA LYS A 593 -29.48 8.14 -4.47
C LYS A 593 -29.52 6.80 -3.74
N LYS A 594 -29.52 5.70 -4.49
CA LYS A 594 -29.58 4.32 -3.96
C LYS A 594 -28.31 3.95 -3.21
N TRP A 595 -27.14 4.09 -3.85
CA TRP A 595 -25.87 3.61 -3.30
C TRP A 595 -25.08 4.71 -2.62
N GLY A 596 -25.03 5.91 -3.21
CA GLY A 596 -24.20 7.01 -2.70
C GLY A 596 -24.52 7.39 -1.26
N ARG A 597 -25.79 7.28 -0.83
CA ARG A 597 -26.18 7.50 0.56
C ARG A 597 -25.70 6.39 1.50
N LEU A 598 -25.78 5.13 1.05
CA LEU A 598 -25.31 3.98 1.84
C LEU A 598 -23.79 4.02 2.00
N VAL A 599 -23.06 4.24 0.91
CA VAL A 599 -21.60 4.38 0.92
C VAL A 599 -21.18 5.56 1.80
N SER A 600 -21.83 6.71 1.70
CA SER A 600 -21.57 7.85 2.59
C SER A 600 -21.84 7.54 4.07
N THR A 601 -22.89 6.77 4.36
CA THR A 601 -23.26 6.40 5.74
C THR A 601 -22.23 5.43 6.33
N VAL A 602 -21.79 4.42 5.57
CA VAL A 602 -20.70 3.53 5.96
C VAL A 602 -19.38 4.31 6.09
N GLY A 603 -19.11 5.18 5.12
CA GLY A 603 -17.93 6.01 5.03
C GLY A 603 -17.78 6.98 6.20
N ARG A 604 -18.88 7.35 6.89
CA ARG A 604 -18.89 8.21 8.09
C ARG A 604 -17.85 7.77 9.12
N LEU A 605 -17.82 6.48 9.45
CA LEU A 605 -16.88 5.94 10.42
C LEU A 605 -15.46 5.97 9.84
N PRO A 606 -14.43 6.37 10.60
CA PRO A 606 -13.06 6.41 10.09
C PRO A 606 -12.46 5.02 9.86
N PHE A 607 -12.87 4.03 10.66
CA PHE A 607 -12.34 2.67 10.71
C PHE A 607 -13.44 1.63 10.34
N ILE A 608 -13.04 0.37 10.12
CA ILE A 608 -13.90 -0.78 9.78
C ILE A 608 -14.64 -1.29 11.01
#